data_AF-A0AAN1PJS7-F1
#
_entry.id   AF-A0AAN1PJS7-F1
#
_cell.length_a   1.000
_cell.length_b   1.000
_cell.length_c   1.000
_cell.angle_alpha   90.00
_cell.angle_beta   90.00
_cell.angle_gamma   90.00
#
_symmetry.space_group_name_H-M   'P 1'
#
loop_
_entity.id
_entity.type
_entity.pdbx_description
1 polymer ?
#
loop_
_entity_poly.entity_id
_entity_poly.type
_entity_poly.pdbx_seq_one_letter_code
_entity_poly.pdbx_strand_id
1 'polypeptide(L)'
;MYDEPDDQPRYRDVSEIGTSDIYNALMSLAGFAGNPYLVMQASQLCLVDNSLNALEQEVMRHRFDDEPPRGKIALAGALSPMWIYAAYELQRTWRQRCEEVIKLAENVGIDLKASHLERDLGYRHYDRELRAQQLRDAQSRPELVEQMRLDLRRTEMGFTTLEFIRVALAKHEVSKKGAKKPIAFAPGLARINRWCGSMEYELSNGGGIISYVTRRDIAESIRFIPEAENPSDEDLAGFRAYMNPPDIEAPTG
;
A
#
# COMPACT_ATOMS: atom_id res chain seq x y z
N MET A 1 17.52 29.97 5.63
CA MET A 1 17.26 30.03 4.17
C MET A 1 15.84 29.51 4.03
N TYR A 2 14.87 30.39 3.84
CA TYR A 2 13.48 29.98 3.66
C TYR A 2 13.37 29.56 2.19
N ASP A 3 13.15 28.27 1.94
CA ASP A 3 12.86 27.79 0.59
C ASP A 3 11.64 28.54 0.07
N GLU A 4 11.75 29.11 -1.14
CA GLU A 4 10.62 29.66 -1.87
C GLU A 4 9.53 28.58 -1.97
N PRO A 5 8.25 28.90 -1.71
CA PRO A 5 7.19 27.93 -1.88
C PRO A 5 7.22 27.43 -3.32
N ASP A 6 7.43 26.13 -3.49
CA ASP A 6 7.33 25.47 -4.78
C ASP A 6 5.97 25.83 -5.41
N ASP A 7 5.99 26.61 -6.49
CA ASP A 7 4.80 27.08 -7.21
C ASP A 7 4.04 25.93 -7.90
N GLN A 8 4.57 24.70 -7.83
CA GLN A 8 3.90 23.52 -8.36
C GLN A 8 2.79 23.02 -7.41
N PRO A 9 1.62 22.62 -7.95
CA PRO A 9 0.56 22.06 -7.15
C PRO A 9 1.04 20.76 -6.49
N ARG A 10 0.90 20.66 -5.16
CA ARG A 10 1.28 19.48 -4.37
C ARG A 10 0.65 18.16 -4.85
N TYR A 11 -0.50 18.23 -5.52
CA TYR A 11 -1.19 17.09 -6.10
C TYR A 11 -1.49 17.39 -7.56
N ARG A 12 -1.25 16.41 -8.44
CA ARG A 12 -1.70 16.44 -9.85
C ARG A 12 -3.20 16.66 -9.95
N ASP A 13 -3.72 17.17 -11.06
CA ASP A 13 -5.18 17.29 -11.20
C ASP A 13 -5.82 15.89 -11.31
N VAL A 14 -7.07 15.72 -10.90
CA VAL A 14 -7.77 14.43 -11.05
C VAL A 14 -7.95 14.06 -12.53
N SER A 15 -8.09 15.06 -13.41
CA SER A 15 -8.15 14.86 -14.86
C SER A 15 -6.84 14.35 -15.48
N GLU A 16 -5.72 14.48 -14.77
CA GLU A 16 -4.41 13.96 -15.17
C GLU A 16 -4.16 12.53 -14.65
N ILE A 17 -5.02 12.03 -13.75
CA ILE A 17 -4.95 10.64 -13.29
C ILE A 17 -5.55 9.74 -14.36
N GLY A 18 -4.73 8.85 -14.94
CA GLY A 18 -5.21 7.86 -15.88
C GLY A 18 -6.12 6.84 -15.19
N THR A 19 -7.24 6.50 -15.83
CA THR A 19 -8.26 5.59 -15.26
C THR A 19 -7.76 4.17 -15.02
N SER A 20 -6.60 3.82 -15.59
CA SER A 20 -5.97 2.51 -15.47
C SER A 20 -4.64 2.55 -14.73
N ASP A 21 -4.22 3.70 -14.17
CA ASP A 21 -2.87 3.89 -13.61
C ASP A 21 -2.57 2.88 -12.48
N ILE A 22 -3.49 2.73 -11.52
CA ILE A 22 -3.33 1.77 -10.41
C ILE A 22 -3.25 0.35 -10.93
N TYR A 23 -4.14 0.00 -11.87
CA TYR A 23 -4.15 -1.33 -12.46
C TYR A 23 -2.82 -1.63 -13.16
N ASN A 24 -2.38 -0.74 -14.05
CA ASN A 24 -1.14 -0.90 -14.80
C ASN A 24 0.09 -0.96 -13.88
N ALA A 25 0.11 -0.14 -12.83
CA ALA A 25 1.20 -0.13 -11.86
C ALA A 25 1.29 -1.43 -11.04
N LEU A 26 0.16 -2.02 -10.66
CA LEU A 26 0.16 -3.33 -9.99
C LEU A 26 0.54 -4.44 -10.97
N MET A 27 0.09 -4.35 -12.22
CA MET A 27 0.40 -5.33 -13.26
C MET A 27 1.88 -5.34 -13.67
N SER A 28 2.62 -4.26 -13.43
CA SER A 28 4.07 -4.22 -13.68
C SER A 28 4.89 -4.98 -12.64
N LEU A 29 4.30 -5.36 -11.50
CA LEU A 29 4.99 -6.09 -10.44
C LEU A 29 5.26 -7.55 -10.83
N ALA A 30 6.46 -8.04 -10.50
CA ALA A 30 6.90 -9.40 -10.76
C ALA A 30 5.90 -10.44 -10.22
N GLY A 31 5.49 -11.35 -11.09
CA GLY A 31 4.58 -12.45 -10.76
C GLY A 31 3.12 -12.03 -10.48
N PHE A 32 2.80 -10.73 -10.50
CA PHE A 32 1.46 -10.24 -10.22
C PHE A 32 0.46 -10.65 -11.31
N ALA A 33 0.79 -10.35 -12.56
CA ALA A 33 -0.01 -10.69 -13.74
C ALA A 33 -0.23 -12.20 -13.92
N GLY A 34 0.67 -13.02 -13.38
CA GLY A 34 0.57 -14.48 -13.38
C GLY A 34 -0.48 -15.03 -12.43
N ASN A 35 -1.22 -14.19 -11.69
CA ASN A 35 -2.31 -14.61 -10.83
C ASN A 35 -3.65 -13.94 -11.21
N PRO A 36 -4.61 -14.66 -11.81
CA PRO A 36 -5.88 -14.08 -12.25
C PRO A 36 -6.70 -13.47 -11.10
N TYR A 37 -6.56 -13.97 -9.87
CA TYR A 37 -7.27 -13.40 -8.71
C TYR A 37 -6.67 -12.06 -8.27
N LEU A 38 -5.34 -11.90 -8.33
CA LEU A 38 -4.70 -10.60 -8.06
C LEU A 38 -5.05 -9.59 -9.15
N VAL A 39 -5.05 -10.02 -10.41
CA VAL A 39 -5.45 -9.19 -11.56
C VAL A 39 -6.89 -8.68 -11.40
N MET A 40 -7.82 -9.57 -11.06
CA MET A 40 -9.22 -9.21 -10.81
C MET A 40 -9.34 -8.20 -9.65
N GLN A 41 -8.65 -8.44 -8.54
CA GLN A 41 -8.67 -7.54 -7.38
C GLN A 41 -8.03 -6.18 -7.69
N ALA A 42 -6.96 -6.13 -8.50
CA ALA A 42 -6.36 -4.88 -8.96
C ALA A 42 -7.33 -4.06 -9.82
N SER A 43 -8.09 -4.72 -10.70
CA SER A 43 -9.12 -4.06 -11.50
C SER A 43 -10.23 -3.47 -10.62
N GLN A 44 -10.69 -4.22 -9.62
CA GLN A 44 -11.69 -3.74 -8.65
C GLN A 44 -11.18 -2.57 -7.82
N LEU A 45 -9.94 -2.65 -7.33
CA LEU A 45 -9.30 -1.58 -6.58
C LEU A 45 -9.19 -0.29 -7.41
N CYS A 46 -8.80 -0.41 -8.68
CA CYS A 46 -8.70 0.70 -9.63
C CYS A 46 -10.06 1.35 -9.89
N LEU A 47 -11.13 0.56 -10.03
CA LEU A 47 -12.48 1.07 -10.22
C LEU A 47 -12.96 1.91 -9.03
N VAL A 48 -12.75 1.40 -7.81
CA VAL A 48 -13.12 2.12 -6.58
C VAL A 48 -12.25 3.36 -6.40
N ASP A 49 -10.96 3.30 -6.74
CA ASP A 49 -10.07 4.46 -6.72
C ASP A 49 -10.57 5.58 -7.63
N ASN A 50 -10.95 5.29 -8.87
CA ASN A 50 -11.51 6.28 -9.79
C ASN A 50 -12.77 6.94 -9.23
N SER A 51 -13.63 6.14 -8.58
CA SER A 51 -14.85 6.64 -7.94
C SER A 51 -14.52 7.58 -6.77
N LEU A 52 -13.49 7.25 -5.99
CA LEU A 52 -12.98 8.11 -4.91
C LEU A 52 -12.36 9.40 -5.45
N ASN A 53 -11.56 9.34 -6.52
CA ASN A 53 -10.96 10.55 -7.12
C ASN A 53 -12.04 11.55 -7.57
N ALA A 54 -13.12 11.06 -8.21
CA ALA A 54 -14.24 11.90 -8.60
C ALA A 54 -14.99 12.49 -7.39
N LEU A 55 -15.20 11.70 -6.34
CA LEU A 55 -15.83 12.15 -5.11
C LEU A 55 -15.00 13.21 -4.38
N GLU A 56 -13.68 13.03 -4.32
CA GLU A 56 -12.73 13.96 -3.70
C GLU A 56 -12.66 15.28 -4.47
N GLN A 57 -12.65 15.23 -5.81
CA GLN A 57 -12.70 16.42 -6.65
C GLN A 57 -14.00 17.22 -6.42
N GLU A 58 -15.12 16.53 -6.29
CA GLU A 58 -16.40 17.16 -6.03
C GLU A 58 -16.45 17.80 -4.62
N VAL A 59 -15.87 17.13 -3.62
CA VAL A 59 -15.70 17.73 -2.28
C VAL A 59 -14.82 18.97 -2.34
N MET A 60 -13.74 18.96 -3.13
CA MET A 60 -12.88 20.12 -3.33
C MET A 60 -13.62 21.30 -3.96
N ARG A 61 -14.37 21.03 -5.04
CA ARG A 61 -15.10 22.04 -5.80
C ARG A 61 -16.09 22.82 -4.95
N HIS A 62 -16.74 22.15 -4.01
CA HIS A 62 -17.81 22.71 -3.16
C HIS A 62 -17.35 23.02 -1.73
N ARG A 63 -16.04 23.05 -1.47
CA ARG A 63 -15.50 23.25 -0.12
C ARG A 63 -15.86 24.61 0.48
N PHE A 64 -15.89 25.64 -0.36
CA PHE A 64 -16.09 27.03 0.05
C PHE A 64 -17.53 27.51 -0.10
N ASP A 65 -18.44 26.60 -0.47
CA ASP A 65 -19.86 26.91 -0.55
C ASP A 65 -20.42 27.15 0.87
N ASP A 66 -21.46 27.98 0.97
CA ASP A 66 -22.16 28.26 2.24
C ASP A 66 -22.68 26.97 2.90
N GLU A 67 -23.05 25.97 2.07
CA GLU A 67 -23.41 24.62 2.50
C GLU A 67 -22.41 23.61 1.92
N PRO A 68 -21.41 23.15 2.72
CA PRO A 68 -20.47 22.13 2.29
C PRO A 68 -21.18 20.82 1.93
N PRO A 69 -20.64 20.00 1.01
CA PRO A 69 -21.29 18.77 0.54
C PRO A 69 -21.17 17.63 1.57
N ARG A 70 -21.82 17.76 2.73
CA ARG A 70 -21.69 16.88 3.89
C ARG A 70 -21.93 15.41 3.58
N GLY A 71 -22.91 15.11 2.71
CA GLY A 71 -23.18 13.74 2.27
C GLY A 71 -22.03 13.11 1.48
N LYS A 72 -21.39 13.90 0.61
CA LYS A 72 -20.22 13.45 -0.18
C LYS A 72 -18.98 13.28 0.69
N ILE A 73 -18.79 14.19 1.65
CA ILE A 73 -17.73 14.10 2.68
C ILE A 73 -17.90 12.82 3.50
N ALA A 74 -19.12 12.54 3.98
CA ALA A 74 -19.41 11.32 4.75
C ALA A 74 -19.18 10.06 3.92
N LEU A 75 -19.59 10.07 2.64
CA LEU A 75 -19.35 8.96 1.72
C LEU A 75 -17.85 8.72 1.48
N ALA A 76 -17.05 9.78 1.29
CA ALA A 76 -15.61 9.68 1.14
C ALA A 76 -14.95 9.11 2.42
N GLY A 77 -15.43 9.56 3.59
CA GLY A 77 -15.03 9.04 4.90
C GLY A 77 -15.32 7.55 5.09
N ALA A 78 -16.42 7.04 4.52
CA ALA A 78 -16.80 5.63 4.60
C ALA A 78 -16.04 4.74 3.59
N LEU A 79 -15.87 5.23 2.35
CA LEU A 79 -15.24 4.45 1.28
C LEU A 79 -13.71 4.42 1.38
N SER A 80 -13.09 5.48 1.90
CA SER A 80 -11.63 5.57 1.99
C SER A 80 -11.00 4.46 2.86
N PRO A 81 -11.51 4.13 4.07
CA PRO A 81 -11.04 2.98 4.84
C PRO A 81 -11.20 1.64 4.11
N MET A 82 -12.33 1.44 3.40
CA MET A 82 -12.58 0.22 2.63
C MET A 82 -11.54 0.04 1.52
N TRP A 83 -11.23 1.14 0.82
CA TRP A 83 -10.19 1.14 -0.21
C TRP A 83 -8.81 0.87 0.40
N ILE A 84 -8.48 1.46 1.54
CA ILE A 84 -7.22 1.22 2.28
C ILE A 84 -7.08 -0.27 2.64
N TYR A 85 -8.14 -0.89 3.15
CA TYR A 85 -8.12 -2.33 3.46
C TYR A 85 -7.89 -3.18 2.20
N ALA A 86 -8.61 -2.88 1.12
CA ALA A 86 -8.45 -3.61 -0.14
C ALA A 86 -7.03 -3.46 -0.72
N ALA A 87 -6.49 -2.24 -0.74
CA ALA A 87 -5.13 -1.96 -1.20
C ALA A 87 -4.09 -2.71 -0.36
N TYR A 88 -4.26 -2.70 0.98
CA TYR A 88 -3.33 -3.38 1.88
C TYR A 88 -3.34 -4.89 1.69
N GLU A 89 -4.52 -5.54 1.70
CA GLU A 89 -4.60 -6.99 1.61
C GLU A 89 -4.16 -7.51 0.24
N LEU A 90 -4.41 -6.76 -0.84
CA LEU A 90 -3.93 -7.08 -2.18
C LEU A 90 -2.39 -7.06 -2.24
N GLN A 91 -1.78 -5.95 -1.82
CA GLN A 91 -0.32 -5.82 -1.80
C GLN A 91 0.31 -6.82 -0.83
N ARG A 92 -0.26 -7.01 0.36
CA ARG A 92 0.21 -7.99 1.35
C ARG A 92 0.24 -9.40 0.76
N THR A 93 -0.82 -9.81 0.06
CA THR A 93 -0.91 -11.14 -0.55
C THR A 93 0.17 -11.32 -1.63
N TRP A 94 0.37 -10.32 -2.49
CA TRP A 94 1.45 -10.35 -3.48
C TRP A 94 2.83 -10.40 -2.82
N ARG A 95 3.10 -9.53 -1.84
CA ARG A 95 4.39 -9.49 -1.12
C ARG A 95 4.72 -10.82 -0.46
N GLN A 96 3.76 -11.44 0.22
CA GLN A 96 3.94 -12.76 0.84
C GLN A 96 4.28 -13.85 -0.17
N ARG A 97 3.67 -13.82 -1.36
CA ARG A 97 4.00 -14.76 -2.44
C ARG A 97 5.43 -14.54 -2.93
N CYS A 98 5.84 -13.29 -3.15
CA CYS A 98 7.22 -12.97 -3.54
C CYS A 98 8.22 -13.44 -2.47
N GLU A 99 7.99 -13.12 -1.19
CA GLU A 99 8.85 -13.52 -0.08
C GLU A 99 8.98 -15.05 0.04
N GLU A 100 7.89 -15.80 -0.15
CA GLU A 100 7.94 -17.27 -0.17
C GLU A 100 8.79 -17.80 -1.33
N VAL A 101 8.57 -17.29 -2.55
CA VAL A 101 9.32 -17.71 -3.74
C VAL A 101 10.81 -17.43 -3.58
N ILE A 102 11.17 -16.23 -3.13
CA ILE A 102 12.55 -15.79 -2.84
C ILE A 102 13.20 -16.75 -1.85
N LYS A 103 12.53 -17.01 -0.72
CA LYS A 103 13.03 -17.91 0.32
C LYS A 103 13.20 -19.35 -0.19
N LEU A 104 12.28 -19.85 -1.01
CA LEU A 104 12.38 -21.18 -1.59
C LEU A 104 13.52 -21.27 -2.61
N ALA A 105 13.75 -20.22 -3.40
CA ALA A 105 14.87 -20.16 -4.34
C ALA A 105 16.22 -20.24 -3.62
N GLU A 106 16.39 -19.48 -2.53
CA GLU A 106 17.62 -19.44 -1.73
C GLU A 106 17.94 -20.78 -1.07
N ASN A 107 16.92 -21.54 -0.68
CA ASN A 107 17.07 -22.82 0.01
C ASN A 107 16.97 -24.03 -0.92
N VAL A 108 16.95 -23.83 -2.25
CA VAL A 108 16.74 -24.90 -3.27
C VAL A 108 15.45 -25.71 -3.00
N GLY A 109 14.46 -25.08 -2.37
CA GLY A 109 13.22 -25.72 -1.90
C GLY A 109 12.06 -25.63 -2.90
N ILE A 110 12.24 -24.97 -4.04
CA ILE A 110 11.19 -24.77 -5.04
C ILE A 110 10.64 -26.11 -5.55
N ASP A 111 11.52 -27.02 -5.97
CA ASP A 111 11.13 -28.31 -6.56
C ASP A 111 10.29 -29.16 -5.59
N LEU A 112 10.73 -29.24 -4.33
CA LEU A 112 10.02 -29.96 -3.28
C LEU A 112 8.62 -29.37 -3.04
N LYS A 113 8.51 -28.04 -2.96
CA LYS A 113 7.24 -27.36 -2.71
C LYS A 113 6.28 -27.49 -3.90
N ALA A 114 6.78 -27.31 -5.13
CA ALA A 114 5.99 -27.46 -6.35
C ALA A 114 5.45 -28.89 -6.48
N SER A 115 6.32 -29.90 -6.34
CA SER A 115 5.92 -31.32 -6.39
C SER A 115 4.88 -31.68 -5.32
N HIS A 116 5.01 -31.12 -4.11
CA HIS A 116 4.00 -31.30 -3.06
C HIS A 116 2.65 -30.67 -3.43
N LEU A 117 2.65 -29.52 -4.10
CA LEU A 117 1.42 -28.85 -4.53
C LEU A 117 0.74 -29.57 -5.69
N GLU A 118 1.52 -30.15 -6.61
CA GLU A 118 1.10 -30.91 -7.80
C GLU A 118 0.49 -32.29 -7.49
N ARG A 119 0.65 -32.80 -6.26
CA ARG A 119 0.10 -34.10 -5.87
C ARG A 119 -1.41 -34.17 -6.14
N ASP A 120 -1.85 -35.31 -6.68
CA ASP A 120 -3.26 -35.58 -6.87
C ASP A 120 -3.99 -35.66 -5.51
N LEU A 121 -5.12 -34.97 -5.42
CA LEU A 121 -5.99 -34.94 -4.25
C LEU A 121 -7.32 -35.67 -4.48
N GLY A 122 -7.56 -36.21 -5.67
CA GLY A 122 -8.85 -36.77 -6.09
C GLY A 122 -9.90 -35.70 -6.43
N TYR A 123 -9.50 -34.41 -6.47
CA TYR A 123 -10.30 -33.29 -6.94
C TYR A 123 -9.41 -32.15 -7.42
N ARG A 124 -9.98 -31.25 -8.24
CA ARG A 124 -9.26 -30.11 -8.79
C ARG A 124 -9.16 -28.96 -7.78
N HIS A 125 -7.96 -28.45 -7.54
CA HIS A 125 -7.74 -27.29 -6.67
C HIS A 125 -6.94 -26.20 -7.40
N TYR A 126 -7.66 -25.31 -8.09
CA TYR A 126 -7.09 -24.28 -8.97
C TYR A 126 -5.94 -23.47 -8.37
N ASP A 127 -6.05 -22.95 -7.14
CA ASP A 127 -4.97 -22.13 -6.55
C ASP A 127 -3.71 -22.97 -6.19
N ARG A 128 -3.85 -24.28 -5.95
CA ARG A 128 -2.70 -25.17 -5.74
C ARG A 128 -1.95 -25.40 -7.05
N GLU A 129 -2.69 -25.70 -8.11
CA GLU A 129 -2.14 -25.84 -9.47
C GLU A 129 -1.43 -24.54 -9.90
N LEU A 130 -2.08 -23.40 -9.69
CA LEU A 130 -1.52 -22.09 -9.99
C LEU A 130 -0.23 -21.83 -9.21
N ARG A 131 -0.22 -22.09 -7.89
CA ARG A 131 0.95 -21.86 -7.05
C ARG A 131 2.10 -22.81 -7.39
N ALA A 132 1.81 -24.06 -7.78
CA ALA A 132 2.81 -24.96 -8.32
C ALA A 132 3.42 -24.40 -9.62
N GLN A 133 2.57 -23.97 -10.56
CA GLN A 133 3.04 -23.39 -11.82
C GLN A 133 3.91 -22.14 -11.59
N GLN A 134 3.50 -21.24 -10.70
CA GLN A 134 4.27 -20.03 -10.35
C GLN A 134 5.65 -20.37 -9.77
N LEU A 135 5.74 -21.45 -8.99
CA LEU A 135 7.01 -21.96 -8.47
C LEU A 135 7.89 -22.56 -9.58
N ARG A 136 7.31 -23.35 -10.49
CA ARG A 136 8.02 -23.88 -11.67
C ARG A 136 8.54 -22.76 -12.57
N ASP A 137 7.72 -21.74 -12.78
CA ASP A 137 8.09 -20.54 -13.52
C ASP A 137 9.30 -19.86 -12.88
N ALA A 138 9.28 -19.62 -11.56
CA ALA A 138 10.40 -19.04 -10.82
C ALA A 138 11.66 -19.91 -10.85
N GLN A 139 11.51 -21.25 -10.88
CA GLN A 139 12.62 -22.18 -11.05
C GLN A 139 13.28 -22.04 -12.42
N SER A 140 12.47 -21.91 -13.47
CA SER A 140 12.91 -21.79 -14.86
C SER A 140 13.43 -20.41 -15.24
N ARG A 141 13.05 -19.38 -14.47
CA ARG A 141 13.33 -17.96 -14.72
C ARG A 141 13.93 -17.29 -13.48
N PRO A 142 15.23 -17.49 -13.19
CA PRO A 142 15.90 -16.85 -12.06
C PRO A 142 15.78 -15.32 -12.07
N GLU A 143 15.68 -14.69 -13.25
CA GLU A 143 15.46 -13.26 -13.40
C GLU A 143 14.12 -12.78 -12.80
N LEU A 144 13.09 -13.65 -12.79
CA LEU A 144 11.81 -13.34 -12.12
C LEU A 144 12.02 -13.19 -10.60
N VAL A 145 12.87 -14.05 -10.03
CA VAL A 145 13.18 -14.09 -8.60
C VAL A 145 14.00 -12.86 -8.19
N GLU A 146 14.90 -12.39 -9.05
CA GLU A 146 15.59 -11.11 -8.86
C GLU A 146 14.65 -9.91 -9.00
N GLN A 147 13.76 -9.91 -10.00
CA GLN A 147 12.77 -8.83 -10.16
C GLN A 147 11.83 -8.75 -8.94
N MET A 148 11.43 -9.89 -8.36
CA MET A 148 10.64 -9.92 -7.12
C MET A 148 11.38 -9.22 -5.96
N ARG A 149 12.70 -9.39 -5.82
CA ARG A 149 13.49 -8.68 -4.79
C ARG A 149 13.47 -7.18 -5.00
N LEU A 150 13.70 -6.76 -6.24
CA LEU A 150 13.69 -5.35 -6.61
C LEU A 150 12.31 -4.74 -6.35
N ASP A 151 11.24 -5.36 -6.83
CA ASP A 151 9.89 -4.84 -6.68
C ASP A 151 9.44 -4.81 -5.20
N LEU A 152 9.85 -5.79 -4.39
CA LEU A 152 9.60 -5.76 -2.94
C LEU A 152 10.27 -4.57 -2.25
N ARG A 153 11.50 -4.23 -2.65
CA ARG A 153 12.23 -3.05 -2.14
C ARG A 153 11.56 -1.76 -2.61
N ARG A 154 11.27 -1.65 -3.90
CA ARG A 154 10.61 -0.48 -4.51
C ARG A 154 9.29 -0.12 -3.84
N THR A 155 8.52 -1.14 -3.46
CA THR A 155 7.20 -0.95 -2.83
C THR A 155 7.23 -0.86 -1.31
N GLU A 156 8.40 -1.00 -0.66
CA GLU A 156 8.49 -1.12 0.80
C GLU A 156 7.95 0.12 1.54
N MET A 157 8.36 1.32 1.13
CA MET A 157 7.98 2.56 1.82
C MET A 157 6.47 2.81 1.71
N GLY A 158 5.90 2.70 0.50
CA GLY A 158 4.47 2.85 0.26
C GLY A 158 3.64 1.79 1.00
N PHE A 159 4.06 0.52 0.94
CA PHE A 159 3.38 -0.57 1.65
C PHE A 159 3.43 -0.41 3.17
N THR A 160 4.56 0.03 3.73
CA THR A 160 4.71 0.23 5.18
C THR A 160 3.85 1.38 5.68
N THR A 161 3.78 2.49 4.93
CA THR A 161 2.87 3.60 5.24
C THR A 161 1.41 3.14 5.21
N LEU A 162 1.02 2.38 4.18
CA LEU A 162 -0.30 1.77 4.06
C LEU A 162 -0.61 0.82 5.22
N GLU A 163 0.33 -0.05 5.61
CA GLU A 163 0.17 -0.94 6.76
C GLU A 163 -0.11 -0.16 8.04
N PHE A 164 0.63 0.92 8.24
CA PHE A 164 0.51 1.74 9.43
C PHE A 164 -0.90 2.29 9.60
N ILE A 165 -1.43 2.90 8.54
CA ILE A 165 -2.80 3.42 8.52
C ILE A 165 -3.81 2.29 8.70
N ARG A 166 -3.64 1.16 7.98
CA ARG A 166 -4.53 0.00 8.09
C ARG A 166 -4.59 -0.56 9.51
N VAL A 167 -3.46 -0.63 10.21
CA VAL A 167 -3.39 -1.10 11.61
C VAL A 167 -4.09 -0.11 12.55
N ALA A 168 -3.84 1.19 12.39
CA ALA A 168 -4.52 2.22 13.17
C ALA A 168 -6.05 2.16 12.98
N LEU A 169 -6.52 2.01 11.74
CA LEU A 169 -7.94 1.90 11.42
C LEU A 169 -8.60 0.63 11.98
N ALA A 170 -7.93 -0.52 11.89
CA ALA A 170 -8.54 -1.81 12.24
C ALA A 170 -8.35 -2.23 13.70
N LYS A 171 -7.26 -1.79 14.34
CA LYS A 171 -6.86 -2.25 15.68
C LYS A 171 -6.75 -1.13 16.70
N HIS A 172 -6.79 0.13 16.27
CA HIS A 172 -6.55 1.28 17.13
C HIS A 172 -5.15 1.26 17.78
N GLU A 173 -4.20 0.59 17.09
CA GLU A 173 -2.82 0.39 17.51
C GLU A 173 -1.86 1.09 16.56
N VAL A 174 -0.63 1.32 17.04
CA VAL A 174 0.51 1.72 16.21
C VAL A 174 1.20 0.48 15.63
N SER A 175 1.62 0.55 14.36
CA SER A 175 2.42 -0.50 13.74
C SER A 175 3.90 -0.39 14.19
N LYS A 176 4.21 -0.91 15.39
CA LYS A 176 5.57 -0.99 15.96
C LYS A 176 5.99 -2.44 16.18
N LYS A 177 7.29 -2.74 15.99
CA LYS A 177 7.88 -4.04 16.36
C LYS A 177 8.00 -4.15 17.88
N GLY A 178 7.41 -5.19 18.47
CA GLY A 178 7.47 -5.45 19.91
C GLY A 178 6.16 -6.01 20.47
N ALA A 179 6.19 -6.52 21.71
CA ALA A 179 5.03 -7.13 22.36
C ALA A 179 4.00 -6.11 22.88
N LYS A 180 4.43 -4.88 23.18
CA LYS A 180 3.55 -3.78 23.58
C LYS A 180 3.38 -2.83 22.40
N LYS A 181 2.19 -2.80 21.82
CA LYS A 181 1.83 -1.85 20.78
C LYS A 181 1.14 -0.63 21.41
N PRO A 182 1.65 0.58 21.20
CA PRO A 182 0.97 1.79 21.65
C PRO A 182 -0.42 1.91 21.01
N ILE A 183 -1.32 2.58 21.72
CA ILE A 183 -2.63 2.98 21.19
C ILE A 183 -2.39 4.14 20.21
N ALA A 184 -3.07 4.12 19.06
CA ALA A 184 -3.01 5.23 18.11
C ALA A 184 -3.66 6.50 18.68
N PHE A 185 -3.18 7.68 18.30
CA PHE A 185 -3.62 8.95 18.91
C PHE A 185 -5.10 9.27 18.62
N ALA A 186 -5.52 9.26 17.36
CA ALA A 186 -6.91 9.38 16.95
C ALA A 186 -7.27 8.32 15.88
N PRO A 187 -7.42 7.04 16.25
CA PRO A 187 -7.65 5.96 15.30
C PRO A 187 -8.99 6.15 14.59
N GLY A 188 -8.98 6.07 13.26
CA GLY A 188 -10.20 6.22 12.46
C GLY A 188 -10.66 7.66 12.26
N LEU A 189 -10.10 8.64 13.00
CA LEU A 189 -10.37 10.04 12.71
C LEU A 189 -9.66 10.42 11.41
N ALA A 190 -10.46 10.79 10.41
CA ALA A 190 -9.96 11.28 9.16
C ALA A 190 -10.57 12.66 8.86
N ARG A 191 -9.73 13.58 8.38
CA ARG A 191 -10.14 14.94 8.01
C ARG A 191 -10.04 15.12 6.51
N ILE A 192 -10.81 16.03 5.95
CA ILE A 192 -10.72 16.34 4.53
C ILE A 192 -9.46 17.18 4.29
N ASN A 193 -8.48 16.63 3.56
CA ASN A 193 -7.25 17.32 3.20
C ASN A 193 -7.58 18.55 2.34
N ARG A 194 -6.98 19.70 2.68
CA ARG A 194 -7.30 20.99 2.03
C ARG A 194 -6.83 21.15 0.60
N TRP A 195 -5.88 20.33 0.17
CA TRP A 195 -5.23 20.43 -1.13
C TRP A 195 -5.85 19.50 -2.16
N CYS A 196 -6.38 18.34 -1.76
CA CYS A 196 -6.87 17.33 -2.69
C CYS A 196 -8.27 16.77 -2.38
N GLY A 197 -8.89 17.12 -1.25
CA GLY A 197 -10.23 16.63 -0.89
C GLY A 197 -10.28 15.20 -0.37
N SER A 198 -9.17 14.47 -0.48
CA SER A 198 -9.01 13.12 0.08
C SER A 198 -9.14 13.13 1.60
N MET A 199 -9.55 11.99 2.14
CA MET A 199 -9.41 11.72 3.57
C MET A 199 -7.93 11.69 3.96
N GLU A 200 -7.60 12.41 5.02
CA GLU A 200 -6.28 12.56 5.64
C GLU A 200 -6.28 11.84 7.00
N TYR A 201 -5.27 11.01 7.21
CA TYR A 201 -5.10 10.18 8.39
C TYR A 201 -3.82 10.56 9.13
N GLU A 202 -3.86 10.45 10.44
CA GLU A 202 -2.68 10.64 11.29
C GLU A 202 -1.74 9.44 11.20
N LEU A 203 -0.45 9.73 11.05
CA LEU A 203 0.63 8.78 11.22
C LEU A 203 1.22 9.00 12.61
N SER A 204 0.89 8.13 13.58
CA SER A 204 1.30 8.27 14.98
C SER A 204 2.20 7.12 15.46
N ASN A 205 3.33 7.42 16.11
CA ASN A 205 4.27 6.41 16.62
C ASN A 205 4.03 5.98 18.08
N GLY A 206 2.93 6.43 18.69
CA GLY A 206 2.56 6.17 20.08
C GLY A 206 3.00 7.25 21.08
N GLY A 207 4.11 7.95 20.80
CA GLY A 207 4.56 9.13 21.55
C GLY A 207 4.10 10.46 20.94
N GLY A 208 3.70 10.46 19.67
CA GLY A 208 3.16 11.62 18.98
C GLY A 208 2.75 11.33 17.54
N ILE A 209 2.24 12.38 16.87
CA ILE A 209 1.94 12.38 15.44
C ILE A 209 3.22 12.77 14.70
N ILE A 210 3.71 11.88 13.83
CA ILE A 210 4.93 12.08 13.03
C ILE A 210 4.63 12.59 11.61
N SER A 211 3.39 12.41 11.14
CA SER A 211 2.93 12.88 9.82
C SER A 211 1.43 12.84 9.67
N TYR A 212 0.98 13.34 8.52
CA TYR A 212 -0.36 13.12 7.99
C TYR A 212 -0.23 12.53 6.59
N VAL A 213 -1.06 11.53 6.29
CA VAL A 213 -1.08 10.84 5.01
C VAL A 213 -2.51 10.77 4.51
N THR A 214 -2.73 11.20 3.28
CA THR A 214 -4.02 11.08 2.62
C THR A 214 -4.16 9.75 1.91
N ARG A 215 -5.40 9.28 1.73
CA ARG A 215 -5.66 8.14 0.84
C ARG A 215 -5.12 8.39 -0.57
N ARG A 216 -5.14 9.63 -1.06
CA ARG A 216 -4.53 10.01 -2.34
C ARG A 216 -3.01 9.83 -2.35
N ASP A 217 -2.30 10.18 -1.28
CA ASP A 217 -0.84 9.92 -1.17
C ASP A 217 -0.53 8.42 -1.30
N ILE A 218 -1.34 7.57 -0.66
CA ILE A 218 -1.20 6.11 -0.77
C ILE A 218 -1.46 5.66 -2.21
N ALA A 219 -2.51 6.16 -2.86
CA ALA A 219 -2.82 5.81 -4.24
C ALA A 219 -1.71 6.25 -5.20
N GLU A 220 -1.16 7.46 -5.04
CA GLU A 220 -0.01 7.89 -5.84
C GLU A 220 1.21 7.01 -5.60
N SER A 221 1.48 6.57 -4.35
CA SER A 221 2.57 5.62 -4.09
C SER A 221 2.44 4.31 -4.85
N ILE A 222 1.22 3.89 -5.20
CA ILE A 222 0.97 2.72 -6.06
C ILE A 222 1.18 3.10 -7.52
N ARG A 223 0.60 4.21 -7.99
CA ARG A 223 0.68 4.62 -9.40
C ARG A 223 2.11 4.90 -9.87
N PHE A 224 2.98 5.39 -8.99
CA PHE A 224 4.39 5.67 -9.30
C PHE A 224 5.30 4.44 -9.24
N ILE A 225 4.82 3.24 -8.86
CA ILE A 225 5.65 2.02 -8.82
C ILE A 225 6.44 1.75 -10.12
N PRO A 226 5.89 1.94 -11.33
CA PRO A 226 6.63 1.68 -12.57
C PRO A 226 7.80 2.63 -12.79
N GLU A 227 7.69 3.85 -12.25
CA GLU A 227 8.65 4.95 -12.44
C GLU A 227 9.61 5.09 -11.25
N ALA A 228 9.26 4.53 -10.10
CA ALA A 228 10.04 4.63 -8.88
C ALA A 228 11.39 3.90 -9.02
N GLU A 229 12.46 4.62 -8.71
CA GLU A 229 13.78 4.02 -8.54
C GLU A 229 13.78 3.07 -7.34
N ASN A 230 14.68 2.09 -7.37
CA ASN A 230 14.85 1.22 -6.21
C ASN A 230 15.54 1.99 -5.08
N PRO A 231 14.96 2.05 -3.88
CA PRO A 231 15.57 2.78 -2.78
C PRO A 231 16.89 2.13 -2.36
N SER A 232 17.87 2.96 -2.01
CA SER A 232 19.13 2.50 -1.43
C SER A 232 18.89 1.90 -0.03
N ASP A 233 19.89 1.20 0.50
CA ASP A 233 19.81 0.69 1.88
C ASP A 233 19.76 1.83 2.91
N GLU A 234 20.38 2.97 2.61
CA GLU A 234 20.34 4.17 3.43
C GLU A 234 18.93 4.78 3.46
N ASP A 235 18.28 4.89 2.29
CA ASP A 235 16.90 5.40 2.19
C ASP A 235 15.93 4.54 3.01
N LEU A 236 16.03 3.21 2.88
CA LEU A 236 15.21 2.27 3.64
C LEU A 236 15.50 2.34 5.14
N ALA A 237 16.77 2.46 5.54
CA ALA A 237 17.14 2.60 6.95
C ALA A 237 16.60 3.91 7.54
N GLY A 238 16.76 5.03 6.83
CA GLY A 238 16.23 6.33 7.21
C GLY A 238 14.71 6.32 7.34
N PHE A 239 14.01 5.75 6.36
CA PHE A 239 12.56 5.59 6.41
C PHE A 239 12.10 4.74 7.61
N ARG A 240 12.74 3.59 7.87
CA ARG A 240 12.40 2.74 9.02
C ARG A 240 12.64 3.46 10.35
N ALA A 241 13.70 4.26 10.45
CA ALA A 241 13.97 5.09 11.63
C ALA A 241 12.92 6.20 11.80
N TYR A 242 12.50 6.83 10.70
CA TYR A 242 11.42 7.82 10.69
C TYR A 242 10.08 7.22 11.15
N MET A 243 9.73 6.03 10.67
CA MET A 243 8.48 5.34 11.01
C MET A 243 8.45 4.82 12.45
N ASN A 244 9.63 4.64 13.07
CA ASN A 244 9.77 4.11 14.41
C ASN A 244 10.87 4.87 15.18
N PRO A 245 10.66 6.16 15.47
CA PRO A 245 11.66 6.95 16.16
C PRO A 245 11.83 6.45 17.61
N PRO A 246 12.94 6.79 18.26
CA PRO A 246 13.19 6.43 19.65
C PRO A 246 12.04 6.87 20.56
N ASP A 247 11.76 6.09 21.59
CA ASP A 247 10.81 6.50 22.62
C ASP A 247 11.36 7.74 23.34
N ILE A 248 10.51 8.75 23.55
CA ILE A 248 10.89 9.94 24.32
C ILE A 248 11.01 9.50 25.78
N GLU A 249 12.23 9.54 26.33
CA GLU A 249 12.43 9.29 27.76
C GLU A 249 11.67 10.34 28.56
N ALA A 250 10.87 9.89 29.53
CA ALA A 250 10.19 10.82 30.44
C ALA A 250 11.25 11.64 31.18
N PRO A 251 11.04 12.96 31.36
CA PRO A 251 11.99 13.77 32.13
C PRO A 251 12.16 13.14 33.51
N THR A 252 13.41 12.86 33.87
CA THR A 252 13.76 12.43 35.22
C THR A 252 13.31 13.52 36.19
N GLY A 253 12.30 13.20 36.99
CA GLY A 253 11.75 14.09 38.01
C GLY A 253 12.70 14.35 39.16
#